data_AF-A0A7K7LCG6-F1
#
_entry.id   AF-A0A7K7LCG6-F1
#
_cell.length_a   1.000
_cell.length_b   1.000
_cell.length_c   1.000
_cell.angle_alpha   90.00
_cell.angle_beta   90.00
_cell.angle_gamma   90.00
#
_symmetry.space_group_name_H-M   'P 1'
#
loop_
_entity.id
_entity.type
_entity.pdbx_description
1 polymer ?
#
loop_
_entity_poly.entity_id
_entity_poly.type
_entity_poly.pdbx_seq_one_letter_code
_entity_poly.pdbx_strand_id
1 'polypeptide(L)'
;PRHGPVSLPPVLEYVFDADTERRRLGHAPRVAFLGRRPSDPEHQFSDTVELPQQHARACVKATFQLQDSIRDKLRPIAVTLAYGIQGAGAARHSRGATRHNRGATRHSRGAALPPLSPVL
;
A
#
# COMPACT_ATOMS: atom_id res chain seq x y z
N PRO A 1 4.08 25.94 32.39
CA PRO A 1 4.46 24.96 31.35
C PRO A 1 3.25 24.60 30.47
N ARG A 2 3.18 25.11 29.25
CA ARG A 2 2.14 24.70 28.29
C ARG A 2 2.63 23.43 27.61
N HIS A 3 2.07 22.28 27.98
CA HIS A 3 2.25 21.07 27.18
C HIS A 3 1.48 21.28 25.87
N GLY A 4 2.22 21.50 24.78
CA GLY A 4 1.65 21.46 23.44
C GLY A 4 1.09 20.06 23.15
N PRO A 5 0.17 19.91 22.19
CA PRO A 5 -0.36 18.61 21.83
C PRO A 5 0.79 17.68 21.42
N VAL A 6 0.84 16.49 22.04
CA VAL A 6 1.77 15.42 21.65
C VAL A 6 1.33 14.92 20.27
N SER A 7 2.11 15.20 19.22
CA SER A 7 1.84 14.63 17.89
C SER A 7 2.28 13.17 17.88
N LEU A 8 1.39 12.27 17.47
CA LEU A 8 1.77 10.88 17.20
C LEU A 8 2.75 10.81 16.02
N PRO A 9 3.71 9.86 16.03
CA PRO A 9 4.60 9.66 14.90
C PRO A 9 3.79 9.32 13.63
N PRO A 10 4.16 9.86 12.46
CA PRO A 10 3.47 9.52 11.23
C PRO A 10 3.72 8.06 10.85
N VAL A 11 2.66 7.40 10.39
CA VAL A 11 2.69 6.02 9.90
C VAL A 11 2.55 6.04 8.39
N LEU A 12 3.45 5.33 7.70
CA LEU A 12 3.32 5.07 6.28
C LEU A 12 2.69 3.70 6.07
N GLU A 13 1.65 3.64 5.27
CA GLU A 13 1.18 2.39 4.65
C GLU A 13 1.89 2.24 3.30
N TYR A 14 2.40 1.05 3.00
CA TYR A 14 3.17 0.83 1.78
C TYR A 14 2.87 -0.52 1.13
N VAL A 15 3.14 -0.59 -0.17
CA VAL A 15 3.01 -1.81 -0.98
C VAL A 15 4.25 -1.93 -1.86
N PHE A 16 4.93 -3.08 -1.75
CA PHE A 16 5.85 -3.54 -2.79
C PHE A 16 5.07 -4.33 -3.83
N ASP A 17 5.30 -4.03 -5.10
CA ASP A 17 4.65 -4.69 -6.23
C ASP A 17 5.69 -5.14 -7.26
N ALA A 18 5.79 -6.44 -7.51
CA ALA A 18 6.83 -7.02 -8.35
C ALA A 18 6.31 -7.52 -9.69
N ASP A 19 7.10 -7.36 -10.75
CA ASP A 19 6.75 -7.66 -12.15
C ASP A 19 5.62 -6.76 -12.70
N THR A 20 5.48 -5.52 -12.21
CA THR A 20 4.43 -4.57 -12.62
C THR A 20 4.29 -4.43 -14.14
N GLU A 21 5.37 -4.12 -14.85
CA GLU A 21 5.34 -3.97 -16.32
C GLU A 21 5.02 -5.27 -17.05
N ARG A 22 5.51 -6.40 -16.53
CA ARG A 22 5.18 -7.73 -17.07
C ARG A 22 3.69 -8.01 -16.96
N ARG A 23 3.07 -7.67 -15.82
CA ARG A 23 1.64 -7.88 -15.60
C ARG A 23 0.77 -6.92 -16.41
N ARG A 24 1.24 -5.69 -16.66
CA ARG A 24 0.56 -4.75 -17.59
C ARG A 24 0.44 -5.32 -19.01
N LEU A 25 1.38 -6.17 -19.43
CA LEU A 25 1.34 -6.90 -20.69
C LEU A 25 0.50 -8.20 -20.62
N GLY A 26 -0.20 -8.46 -19.52
CA GLY A 26 -1.05 -9.64 -19.34
C GLY A 26 -0.30 -10.93 -19.00
N HIS A 27 1.00 -10.85 -18.70
CA HIS A 27 1.77 -12.02 -18.28
C HIS A 27 1.70 -12.23 -16.76
N ALA A 28 1.64 -13.48 -16.32
CA ALA A 28 1.72 -13.84 -14.92
C ALA A 28 3.06 -13.34 -14.29
N PRO A 29 3.05 -12.91 -13.02
CA PRO A 29 4.26 -12.55 -12.31
C PRO A 29 5.18 -13.76 -12.17
N ARG A 30 6.49 -13.52 -12.11
CA ARG A 30 7.51 -14.56 -11.94
C ARG A 30 7.93 -14.75 -10.50
N VAL A 31 7.35 -14.00 -9.56
CA VAL A 31 7.72 -14.02 -8.16
C VAL A 31 6.51 -14.14 -7.26
N ALA A 32 6.76 -14.63 -6.05
CA ALA A 32 5.81 -14.60 -4.95
C ALA A 32 6.48 -14.06 -3.69
N PHE A 33 5.88 -13.04 -3.06
CA PHE A 33 6.35 -12.52 -1.77
C PHE A 33 6.05 -13.51 -0.64
N LEU A 34 7.07 -13.71 0.20
CA LEU A 34 7.00 -14.47 1.44
C LEU A 34 6.47 -13.60 2.56
N GLY A 35 5.68 -14.19 3.46
CA GLY A 35 5.12 -13.46 4.60
C GLY A 35 4.13 -12.35 4.20
N ARG A 36 3.66 -12.33 2.95
CA ARG A 36 2.62 -11.40 2.50
C ARG A 36 1.33 -11.61 3.31
N ARG A 37 0.49 -10.57 3.39
CA ARG A 37 -0.81 -10.71 4.05
C ARG A 37 -1.70 -11.66 3.24
N PRO A 38 -2.64 -12.39 3.85
CA PRO A 38 -3.57 -13.26 3.12
C PRO A 38 -4.40 -12.53 2.06
N SER A 39 -4.62 -11.22 2.23
CA SER A 39 -5.31 -10.36 1.27
C SER A 39 -4.43 -9.91 0.10
N ASP A 40 -3.10 -10.01 0.24
CA ASP A 40 -2.18 -9.56 -0.80
C ASP A 40 -2.08 -10.61 -1.91
N PRO A 41 -2.18 -10.20 -3.19
CA PRO A 41 -1.78 -11.04 -4.30
C PRO A 41 -0.35 -11.54 -4.14
N GLU A 42 0.00 -12.68 -4.74
CA GLU A 42 1.34 -13.28 -4.63
C GLU A 42 2.48 -12.32 -4.98
N HIS A 43 2.25 -11.43 -5.94
CA HIS A 43 3.22 -10.46 -6.43
C HIS A 43 3.24 -9.14 -5.64
N GLN A 44 2.51 -9.05 -4.53
CA GLN A 44 2.49 -7.89 -3.65
C GLN A 44 2.83 -8.26 -2.21
N PHE A 45 3.38 -7.26 -1.50
CA PHE A 45 3.58 -7.30 -0.07
C PHE A 45 3.17 -5.93 0.49
N SER A 46 2.15 -5.89 1.33
CA SER A 46 1.68 -4.67 1.98
C SER A 46 2.01 -4.67 3.47
N ASP A 47 2.47 -3.53 3.98
CA ASP A 47 2.62 -3.34 5.42
C ASP A 47 2.60 -1.86 5.84
N THR A 48 2.78 -1.61 7.12
CA THR A 48 2.94 -0.27 7.69
C THR A 48 4.32 -0.08 8.32
N VAL A 49 4.84 1.14 8.28
CA VAL A 49 6.07 1.52 8.98
C VAL A 49 5.89 2.86 9.68
N GLU A 50 6.22 2.91 10.96
CA GLU A 50 6.23 4.15 11.73
C GLU A 50 7.52 4.93 11.45
N LEU A 51 7.39 6.24 11.23
CA LEU A 51 8.51 7.14 11.12
C LEU A 51 8.79 7.77 12.49
N PRO A 52 9.95 7.50 13.13
CA PRO A 52 10.16 7.87 14.53
C PRO A 52 10.14 9.38 14.76
N GLN A 53 10.69 10.14 13.81
CA GLN A 53 10.76 11.60 13.83
C GLN A 53 11.04 12.12 12.42
N GLN A 54 10.92 13.44 12.22
CA GLN A 54 11.31 14.06 10.96
C GLN A 54 12.78 13.75 10.63
N HIS A 55 13.05 13.51 9.34
CA HIS A 55 14.38 13.17 8.82
C HIS A 55 15.00 11.86 9.34
N ALA A 56 14.33 11.10 10.20
CA ALA A 56 14.75 9.76 10.55
C ALA A 56 14.36 8.75 9.47
N ARG A 57 15.15 7.67 9.37
CA ARG A 57 14.91 6.56 8.43
C ARG A 57 14.42 5.35 9.20
N ALA A 58 13.42 4.68 8.64
CA ALA A 58 13.01 3.34 9.04
C ALA A 58 13.20 2.40 7.84
N CYS A 59 13.70 1.19 8.08
CA CYS A 59 13.94 0.20 7.03
C CYS A 59 13.13 -1.05 7.31
N VAL A 60 12.46 -1.53 6.26
CA VAL A 60 11.68 -2.77 6.26
C VAL A 60 12.25 -3.70 5.20
N LYS A 61 12.11 -5.01 5.40
CA LYS A 61 12.57 -6.02 4.46
C LYS A 61 11.37 -6.86 4.03
N ALA A 62 11.22 -7.02 2.72
CA ALA A 62 10.33 -8.01 2.12
C ALA A 62 11.19 -8.98 1.31
N THR A 63 10.86 -10.27 1.38
CA THR A 63 11.54 -11.32 0.62
C THR A 63 10.55 -11.91 -0.36
N PHE A 64 10.95 -12.08 -1.62
CA PHE A 64 10.18 -12.84 -2.59
C PHE A 64 11.01 -14.00 -3.12
N GLN A 65 10.32 -15.04 -3.56
CA GLN A 65 10.90 -16.17 -4.27
C GLN A 65 10.58 -16.07 -5.75
N LEU A 66 11.53 -16.50 -6.58
CA LEU A 66 11.29 -16.78 -7.99
C LEU A 66 10.42 -18.04 -8.09
N GLN A 67 9.45 -18.03 -9.01
CA GLN A 67 8.69 -19.24 -9.34
C GLN A 67 9.58 -20.24 -10.09
N ASP A 68 9.31 -21.53 -9.94
CA ASP A 68 10.16 -22.60 -10.49
C ASP A 68 10.19 -22.61 -12.03
N SER A 69 9.09 -22.22 -12.68
CA SER A 69 8.87 -22.41 -14.12
C SER A 69 9.04 -21.13 -14.96
N ILE A 70 10.01 -20.29 -14.60
CA ILE A 70 10.31 -19.06 -15.34
C ILE A 70 11.00 -19.36 -16.67
N ARG A 71 10.25 -19.18 -17.77
CA ARG A 71 10.78 -19.23 -19.14
C ARG A 71 11.53 -17.96 -19.53
N ASP A 72 11.02 -16.82 -19.08
CA ASP A 72 11.58 -15.52 -19.42
C ASP A 72 12.56 -15.03 -18.37
N LYS A 73 13.85 -15.22 -18.68
CA LYS A 73 14.98 -14.92 -17.80
C LYS A 73 15.72 -13.63 -18.19
N LEU A 74 15.40 -13.05 -19.36
CA LEU A 74 16.12 -11.90 -19.91
C LEU A 74 15.52 -10.57 -19.45
N ARG A 75 14.20 -10.50 -19.26
CA ARG A 75 13.55 -9.27 -18.78
C ARG A 75 13.78 -9.09 -17.27
N PRO A 76 14.13 -7.88 -16.79
CA PRO A 76 14.32 -7.63 -15.36
C PRO A 76 13.01 -7.82 -14.58
N ILE A 77 13.11 -8.13 -13.29
CA ILE A 77 11.97 -8.16 -12.37
C ILE A 77 11.89 -6.78 -11.74
N ALA A 78 11.01 -5.92 -12.28
CA ALA A 78 10.79 -4.59 -11.73
C ALA A 78 10.02 -4.69 -10.41
N VAL A 79 10.47 -3.96 -9.38
CA VAL A 79 9.74 -3.83 -8.11
C VAL A 79 9.38 -2.36 -7.92
N THR A 80 8.09 -2.08 -7.78
CA THR A 80 7.55 -0.75 -7.51
C THR A 80 7.22 -0.63 -6.03
N LEU A 81 7.58 0.51 -5.41
CA LEU A 81 7.14 0.88 -4.06
C LEU A 81 6.11 2.00 -4.18
N ALA A 82 4.94 1.78 -3.61
CA ALA A 82 3.95 2.83 -3.38
C ALA A 82 3.73 3.01 -1.88
N TYR A 83 3.50 4.25 -1.44
CA TYR A 83 3.25 4.55 -0.04
C TYR A 83 2.25 5.70 0.14
N GLY A 84 1.59 5.72 1.29
CA GLY A 84 0.68 6.77 1.73
C GLY A 84 0.90 7.10 3.20
N ILE A 85 0.62 8.34 3.60
CA ILE A 85 0.61 8.73 5.02
C ILE A 85 -0.77 8.43 5.58
N GLN A 86 -0.83 7.58 6.61
CA GLN A 86 -2.09 7.20 7.24
C GLN A 86 -2.83 8.44 7.79
N GLY A 87 -4.13 8.55 7.49
CA GLY A 87 -4.99 9.64 7.96
C GLY A 87 -4.97 10.93 7.12
N ALA A 88 -4.10 11.06 6.11
CA ALA A 88 -4.04 12.25 5.25
C ALA A 88 -5.34 12.49 4.42
N GLY A 89 -6.14 11.45 4.18
CA GLY A 89 -7.40 11.53 3.41
C GLY A 89 -8.66 11.90 4.22
N ALA A 90 -8.63 11.78 5.56
CA ALA A 90 -9.83 11.95 6.38
C ALA A 90 -10.23 13.43 6.59
N ALA A 91 -9.28 14.37 6.43
CA ALA A 91 -9.51 15.78 6.71
C ALA A 91 -10.25 16.55 5.60
N ARG A 92 -10.47 15.94 4.42
CA ARG A 92 -11.02 16.67 3.25
C ARG A 92 -12.54 16.60 3.07
N HIS A 93 -13.26 15.80 3.86
CA HIS A 93 -14.71 15.58 3.65
C HIS A 93 -15.65 16.24 4.68
N SER A 94 -15.14 17.03 5.62
CA SER A 94 -15.97 17.62 6.69
C SER A 94 -16.44 19.06 6.44
N ARG A 95 -16.29 19.61 5.22
CA ARG A 95 -16.87 20.91 4.83
C ARG A 95 -17.70 20.78 3.55
N GLY A 96 -18.93 20.29 3.70
CA GLY A 96 -19.94 20.33 2.62
C GLY A 96 -20.72 19.03 2.47
N ALA A 97 -21.56 18.70 3.43
CA ALA A 97 -22.60 17.69 3.24
C ALA A 97 -23.87 18.13 3.99
N THR A 98 -24.66 18.96 3.31
CA THR A 98 -26.05 19.23 3.69
C THR A 98 -26.80 17.90 3.69
N ARG A 99 -27.37 17.55 4.84
CA ARG A 99 -28.16 16.34 5.09
C ARG A 99 -29.32 16.22 4.09
N HIS A 100 -29.37 15.11 3.36
CA HIS A 100 -30.64 14.48 2.99
C HIS A 100 -30.62 12.99 3.38
N ASN A 101 -31.66 12.60 4.11
CA ASN A 101 -31.88 11.28 4.67
C ASN A 101 -32.07 10.22 3.59
N ARG A 102 -31.39 9.06 3.73
CA ARG A 102 -31.95 7.72 3.44
C ARG A 102 -31.04 6.67 4.07
N GLY A 103 -31.66 5.78 4.85
CA GLY A 103 -30.99 4.70 5.57
C GLY A 103 -30.35 3.68 4.63
N ALA A 104 -29.18 3.19 5.03
CA ALA A 104 -28.58 1.96 4.51
C ALA A 104 -27.70 1.34 5.59
N THR A 105 -27.92 0.05 5.81
CA THR A 105 -27.23 -0.82 6.77
C THR A 105 -25.72 -0.86 6.50
N ARG A 106 -24.91 -0.56 7.52
CA ARG A 106 -23.45 -0.59 7.47
C ARG A 106 -22.95 -2.02 7.71
N HIS A 107 -22.52 -2.70 6.65
CA HIS A 107 -21.51 -3.74 6.76
C HIS A 107 -20.13 -3.11 6.58
N SER A 108 -19.36 -3.07 7.67
CA SER A 108 -17.97 -2.62 7.70
C SER A 108 -17.07 -3.66 7.03
N ARG A 109 -16.77 -3.47 5.74
CA ARG A 109 -15.60 -4.08 5.10
C ARG A 109 -14.44 -3.09 5.17
N GLY A 110 -13.29 -3.57 5.67
CA GLY A 110 -12.07 -2.78 5.84
C GLY A 110 -11.67 -2.04 4.57
N ALA A 111 -11.13 -0.84 4.74
CA ALA A 111 -10.67 -0.01 3.64
C ALA A 111 -9.48 -0.68 2.95
N ALA A 112 -9.72 -1.25 1.77
CA ALA A 112 -8.65 -1.57 0.83
C ALA A 112 -8.07 -0.25 0.30
N LEU A 113 -6.73 -0.17 0.23
CA LEU A 113 -6.08 0.95 -0.43
C LEU A 113 -6.58 1.06 -1.87
N PRO A 114 -6.90 2.27 -2.36
CA PRO A 114 -7.35 2.43 -3.73
C PRO A 114 -6.28 1.94 -4.70
N PRO A 115 -6.67 1.30 -5.82
CA PRO A 115 -5.71 0.89 -6.84
C PRO A 115 -4.96 2.12 -7.35
N LEU A 116 -3.63 2.00 -7.49
CA LEU A 116 -2.79 3.08 -7.98
C LEU A 116 -3.16 3.41 -9.42
N SER A 117 -3.59 4.65 -9.66
CA SER A 117 -3.81 5.15 -11.01
C SER A 117 -2.50 5.08 -11.82
N PRO A 118 -2.53 4.62 -13.08
CA PRO A 118 -1.35 4.69 -13.94
C PRO A 118 -1.02 6.16 -14.21
N VAL A 119 0.24 6.54 -13.95
CA VAL A 119 0.80 7.81 -14.42
C VAL A 119 1.01 7.66 -15.93
N LEU A 120 0.33 8.51 -16.70
CA LEU A 120 0.49 8.70 -18.15
C LEU A 120 1.74 9.54 -18.42
#